data_AF-A0A0F9LJV6-F1
#
_entry.id   AF-A0A0F9LJV6-F1
#
_cell.length_a   1.000
_cell.length_b   1.000
_cell.length_c   1.000
_cell.angle_alpha   90.00
_cell.angle_beta   90.00
_cell.angle_gamma   90.00
#
_symmetry.space_group_name_H-M   'P 1'
#
loop_
_entity.id
_entity.type
_entity.pdbx_description
1 polymer ?
#
loop_
_entity_poly.entity_id
_entity_poly.type
_entity_poly.pdbx_seq_one_letter_code
_entity_poly.pdbx_strand_id
1 'polypeptide(L)'
;MKNLSNLPYYKTQVREEKSKSDIIKLLTKYGISDYQWTKFQGTDTLKFVLNLSDKSKRIVDLKIPIIKVKYFGEITEVPREQKFRMLYYCLKGLIEASNFGLLTLEEIFYSNTLVLTETGKVTKMKNLRAKNVEFLLSEESQ
;
A
#
# COMPACT_ATOMS: atom_id res chain seq x y z
N MET A 1 -2.40 3.92 -24.55
CA MET A 1 -1.45 3.28 -23.59
C MET A 1 -0.32 4.25 -23.28
N LYS A 2 0.16 4.33 -22.03
CA LYS A 2 1.19 5.32 -21.64
C LYS A 2 2.59 4.83 -22.02
N ASN A 3 3.39 5.69 -22.65
CA ASN A 3 4.82 5.47 -22.92
C ASN A 3 5.64 5.61 -21.63
N LEU A 4 6.76 4.87 -21.52
CA LEU A 4 7.67 4.92 -20.36
C LEU A 4 8.15 6.34 -20.02
N SER A 5 8.48 7.13 -21.04
CA SER A 5 8.92 8.53 -20.88
C SER A 5 7.85 9.46 -20.32
N ASN A 6 6.58 9.08 -20.42
CA ASN A 6 5.43 9.87 -19.95
C ASN A 6 4.99 9.44 -18.55
N LEU A 7 5.66 8.46 -17.94
CA LEU A 7 5.40 8.08 -16.56
C LEU A 7 6.08 9.05 -15.59
N PRO A 8 5.43 9.37 -14.45
CA PRO A 8 6.06 10.15 -13.39
C PRO A 8 7.39 9.56 -12.96
N TYR A 9 8.36 10.44 -12.65
CA TYR A 9 9.70 10.08 -12.18
C TYR A 9 10.52 9.23 -13.16
N TYR A 10 10.22 9.30 -14.45
CA TYR A 10 11.07 8.75 -15.50
C TYR A 10 12.49 9.30 -15.35
N LYS A 11 13.50 8.43 -15.46
CA LYS A 11 14.94 8.75 -15.24
C LYS A 11 15.26 9.33 -13.85
N THR A 12 14.46 9.04 -12.83
CA THR A 12 14.82 9.40 -11.45
C THR A 12 16.24 8.93 -11.11
N GLN A 13 17.02 9.83 -10.53
CA GLN A 13 18.38 9.53 -10.02
C GLN A 13 18.34 9.09 -8.54
N VAL A 14 17.15 9.13 -7.92
CA VAL A 14 16.97 8.71 -6.54
C VAL A 14 17.03 7.20 -6.46
N ARG A 15 18.05 6.69 -5.77
CA ARG A 15 18.22 5.25 -5.50
C ARG A 15 17.03 4.67 -4.73
N GLU A 16 16.80 3.38 -4.90
CA GLU A 16 15.73 2.63 -4.20
C GLU A 16 15.82 2.81 -2.68
N GLU A 17 17.02 2.65 -2.11
CA GLU A 17 17.25 2.67 -0.67
C GLU A 17 16.84 4.02 -0.07
N LYS A 18 17.09 5.10 -0.83
CA LYS A 18 16.67 6.44 -0.44
C LYS A 18 15.15 6.56 -0.43
N SER A 19 14.47 6.04 -1.45
CA SER A 19 13.00 6.06 -1.49
C SER A 19 12.39 5.19 -0.37
N LYS A 20 12.97 4.02 -0.08
CA LYS A 20 12.56 3.19 1.07
C LYS A 20 12.77 3.94 2.38
N SER A 21 13.92 4.58 2.58
CA SER A 21 14.19 5.41 3.76
C SER A 21 13.20 6.56 3.90
N ASP A 22 12.87 7.24 2.80
CA ASP A 22 11.89 8.32 2.79
C ASP A 22 10.48 7.84 3.16
N ILE A 23 10.09 6.64 2.69
CA ILE A 23 8.83 5.99 3.09
C ILE A 23 8.82 5.67 4.59
N ILE A 24 9.91 5.11 5.13
CA ILE A 24 9.98 4.81 6.57
C ILE A 24 9.89 6.09 7.39
N LYS A 25 10.65 7.13 7.04
CA LYS A 25 10.58 8.43 7.73
C LYS A 25 9.17 9.01 7.70
N LEU A 26 8.48 8.89 6.57
CA LEU A 26 7.09 9.27 6.44
C LEU A 26 6.21 8.47 7.40
N LEU A 27 6.26 7.13 7.37
CA LEU A 27 5.44 6.29 8.25
C LEU A 27 5.71 6.57 9.74
N THR A 28 6.98 6.68 10.14
CA THR A 28 7.35 6.97 11.53
C THR A 28 6.86 8.34 11.99
N LYS A 29 6.83 9.36 11.13
CA LYS A 29 6.24 10.67 11.45
C LYS A 29 4.76 10.56 11.85
N TYR A 30 4.05 9.54 11.37
CA TYR A 30 2.64 9.29 11.67
C TYR A 30 2.44 8.13 12.66
N GLY A 31 3.45 7.83 13.48
CA GLY A 31 3.35 6.87 14.58
C GLY A 31 3.44 5.40 14.16
N ILE A 32 3.82 5.12 12.91
CA ILE A 32 4.03 3.76 12.41
C ILE A 32 5.53 3.42 12.51
N SER A 33 5.91 2.71 13.57
CA SER A 33 7.31 2.32 13.86
C SER A 33 7.60 0.85 13.54
N ASP A 34 6.61 -0.04 13.67
CA ASP A 34 6.78 -1.47 13.43
C ASP A 34 6.54 -1.76 11.95
N TYR A 35 7.62 -2.01 11.20
CA TYR A 35 7.56 -2.29 9.78
C TYR A 35 8.56 -3.37 9.35
N GLN A 36 8.28 -3.99 8.22
CA GLN A 36 9.15 -4.99 7.59
C GLN A 36 9.11 -4.84 6.07
N TRP A 37 10.29 -4.71 5.46
CA TRP A 37 10.47 -4.88 4.03
C TRP A 37 10.77 -6.35 3.73
N THR A 38 10.06 -6.94 2.79
CA THR A 38 10.32 -8.31 2.32
C THR A 38 10.37 -8.33 0.80
N LYS A 39 11.30 -9.13 0.25
CA LYS A 39 11.33 -9.45 -1.18
C LYS A 39 11.20 -10.95 -1.32
N PHE A 40 10.12 -11.40 -1.95
CA PHE A 40 9.85 -12.83 -2.16
C PHE A 40 9.40 -13.07 -3.61
N GLN A 41 10.06 -14.00 -4.30
CA GLN A 41 9.77 -14.36 -5.69
C GLN A 41 9.63 -13.13 -6.62
N GLY A 42 10.55 -12.18 -6.51
CA GLY A 42 10.57 -10.96 -7.33
C GLY A 42 9.51 -9.90 -6.97
N THR A 43 8.69 -10.13 -5.95
CA THR A 43 7.72 -9.17 -5.42
C THR A 43 8.26 -8.52 -4.15
N ASP A 44 8.23 -7.20 -4.09
CA ASP A 44 8.47 -6.46 -2.86
C ASP A 44 7.18 -6.19 -2.09
N THR A 45 7.25 -6.34 -0.79
CA THR A 45 6.17 -6.00 0.14
C THR A 45 6.69 -5.14 1.28
N LEU A 46 5.84 -4.21 1.73
CA LEU A 46 6.00 -3.46 2.96
C LEU A 46 4.87 -3.88 3.90
N LYS A 47 5.24 -4.52 5.01
CA LYS A 47 4.31 -4.80 6.10
C LYS A 47 4.52 -3.79 7.22
N PHE A 48 3.45 -3.37 7.87
CA PHE A 48 3.55 -2.55 9.08
C PHE A 48 2.31 -2.69 9.96
N VAL A 49 2.45 -2.28 11.22
CA VAL A 49 1.36 -2.27 12.19
C VAL A 49 0.74 -0.87 12.25
N LEU A 50 -0.58 -0.81 12.10
CA LEU A 50 -1.39 0.37 12.31
C LEU A 50 -2.08 0.28 13.67
N ASN A 51 -1.94 1.32 14.49
CA ASN A 51 -2.68 1.47 15.75
C ASN A 51 -3.96 2.26 15.46
N LEU A 52 -5.12 1.67 15.79
CA LEU A 52 -6.42 2.28 15.58
C LEU A 52 -6.88 3.06 16.82
N SER A 53 -7.90 3.91 16.63
CA SER A 53 -8.48 4.73 17.70
C SER A 53 -9.11 3.91 18.82
N ASP A 54 -9.61 2.72 18.51
CA ASP A 54 -10.14 1.75 19.48
C ASP A 54 -9.04 0.98 20.25
N LYS A 55 -7.77 1.40 20.09
CA LYS A 55 -6.55 0.75 20.63
C LYS A 55 -6.26 -0.63 20.03
N SER A 56 -7.02 -1.08 19.04
CA SER A 56 -6.71 -2.31 18.32
C SER A 56 -5.52 -2.09 17.37
N LYS A 57 -4.88 -3.20 17.01
CA LYS A 57 -3.75 -3.23 16.07
C LYS A 57 -4.15 -3.96 14.81
N ARG A 58 -3.81 -3.40 13.65
CA ARG A 58 -4.03 -4.00 12.34
C ARG A 58 -2.70 -4.16 11.62
N ILE A 59 -2.51 -5.29 10.93
CA ILE A 59 -1.34 -5.49 10.07
C ILE A 59 -1.72 -5.09 8.65
N VAL A 60 -1.00 -4.13 8.10
CA VAL A 60 -1.11 -3.74 6.69
C VAL A 60 -0.03 -4.48 5.90
N ASP A 61 -0.41 -5.06 4.77
CA ASP A 61 0.50 -5.68 3.80
C ASP A 61 0.38 -4.95 2.46
N LEU A 62 1.32 -4.05 2.18
CA LEU A 62 1.40 -3.34 0.91
C LEU A 62 2.27 -4.12 -0.08
N LYS A 63 1.65 -4.66 -1.12
CA LYS A 63 2.36 -5.27 -2.25
C LYS A 63 2.73 -4.18 -3.24
N ILE A 64 4.01 -4.08 -3.58
CA ILE A 64 4.47 -3.16 -4.62
C ILE A 64 4.17 -3.80 -5.97
N PRO A 65 3.37 -3.16 -6.83
CA PRO A 65 3.00 -3.73 -8.11
C PRO A 65 4.19 -3.77 -9.07
N ILE A 66 4.24 -4.82 -9.89
CA ILE A 66 5.07 -4.85 -11.09
C ILE A 66 4.32 -4.03 -12.15
N ILE A 67 4.86 -2.87 -12.49
CA ILE A 67 4.28 -1.97 -13.49
C ILE A 67 4.95 -2.25 -14.83
N LYS A 68 4.17 -2.65 -15.82
CA LYS A 68 4.64 -2.86 -17.20
C LYS A 68 4.05 -1.79 -18.11
N VAL A 69 4.86 -1.27 -19.02
CA VAL A 69 4.46 -0.26 -20.01
C VAL A 69 4.93 -0.63 -21.39
N LYS A 70 4.26 -0.08 -22.40
CA LYS A 70 4.69 -0.23 -23.79
C LYS A 70 5.71 0.86 -24.11
N TYR A 71 6.87 0.48 -24.63
CA TYR A 71 7.94 1.38 -25.06
C TYR A 71 8.42 0.90 -26.42
N PHE A 72 8.30 1.76 -27.45
CA PHE A 72 8.64 1.41 -28.84
C PHE A 72 8.05 0.08 -29.36
N GLY A 73 6.84 -0.27 -28.92
CA GLY A 73 6.20 -1.53 -29.35
C GLY A 73 6.37 -2.68 -28.37
N GLU A 74 7.38 -2.63 -27.49
CA GLU A 74 7.72 -3.70 -26.56
C GLU A 74 7.17 -3.47 -25.16
N ILE A 75 6.86 -4.55 -24.44
CA ILE A 75 6.41 -4.47 -23.04
C ILE A 75 7.66 -4.49 -22.15
N THR A 76 7.93 -3.38 -21.48
CA THR A 76 9.05 -3.20 -20.54
C THR A 76 8.53 -2.96 -19.13
N GLU A 77 9.22 -3.51 -18.13
CA GLU A 77 8.96 -3.20 -16.72
C GLU A 77 9.51 -1.82 -16.36
N VAL A 78 8.74 -1.05 -15.59
CA VAL A 78 9.19 0.23 -15.06
C VAL A 78 10.41 0.00 -14.14
N PRO A 79 11.50 0.78 -14.32
CA PRO A 79 12.69 0.70 -13.48
C PRO A 79 12.37 0.75 -11.98
N ARG A 80 13.17 0.04 -11.19
CA ARG A 80 12.88 -0.20 -9.78
C ARG A 80 12.88 1.09 -8.97
N GLU A 81 13.88 1.93 -9.19
CA GLU A 81 14.02 3.27 -8.60
C GLU A 81 12.78 4.12 -8.87
N GLN A 82 12.28 4.09 -10.11
CA GLN A 82 11.07 4.81 -10.51
C GLN A 82 9.85 4.27 -9.76
N LYS A 83 9.68 2.95 -9.64
CA LYS A 83 8.56 2.34 -8.88
C LYS A 83 8.56 2.76 -7.42
N PHE A 84 9.71 2.71 -6.74
CA PHE A 84 9.80 3.11 -5.33
C PHE A 84 9.60 4.62 -5.15
N ARG A 85 10.06 5.43 -6.11
CA ARG A 85 9.81 6.88 -6.07
C ARG A 85 8.34 7.21 -6.24
N MET A 86 7.65 6.53 -7.17
CA MET A 86 6.19 6.64 -7.32
C MET A 86 5.48 6.24 -6.03
N LEU A 87 5.85 5.11 -5.43
CA LEU A 87 5.25 4.64 -4.18
C LEU A 87 5.40 5.67 -3.05
N TYR A 88 6.59 6.25 -2.88
CA TYR A 88 6.83 7.28 -1.89
C TYR A 88 5.85 8.45 -2.02
N TYR A 89 5.69 9.01 -3.22
CA TYR A 89 4.80 10.14 -3.42
C TYR A 89 3.32 9.78 -3.33
N CYS A 90 2.92 8.58 -3.75
CA CYS A 90 1.56 8.10 -3.53
C CYS A 90 1.24 8.00 -2.04
N LEU A 91 2.12 7.37 -1.25
CA LEU A 91 1.94 7.26 0.20
C LEU A 91 1.96 8.63 0.87
N LYS A 92 2.86 9.51 0.46
CA LYS A 92 2.93 10.88 0.96
C LYS A 92 1.61 11.61 0.76
N GLY A 93 1.05 11.59 -0.46
CA GLY A 93 -0.22 12.26 -0.74
C GLY A 93 -1.39 11.69 0.07
N LEU A 94 -1.48 10.36 0.19
CA LEU A 94 -2.53 9.72 0.99
C LEU A 94 -2.42 10.08 2.47
N ILE A 95 -1.22 10.00 3.04
CA ILE A 95 -0.97 10.30 4.45
C ILE A 95 -1.14 11.80 4.74
N GLU A 96 -0.76 12.69 3.81
CA GLU A 96 -1.02 14.13 3.93
C GLU A 96 -2.51 14.43 3.91
N ALA A 97 -3.29 13.76 3.05
CA ALA A 97 -4.76 13.88 3.07
C ALA A 97 -5.33 13.50 4.45
N SER A 98 -4.71 12.51 5.13
CA SER A 98 -5.10 12.18 6.50
C SER A 98 -4.78 13.26 7.51
N ASN A 99 -3.62 13.91 7.37
CA ASN A 99 -3.25 15.06 8.20
C ASN A 99 -4.22 16.25 8.03
N PHE A 100 -4.83 16.39 6.86
CA PHE A 100 -5.85 17.40 6.60
C PHE A 100 -7.27 16.98 7.02
N GLY A 101 -7.43 15.80 7.64
CA GLY A 101 -8.73 15.28 8.07
C GLY A 101 -9.64 14.83 6.93
N LEU A 102 -9.11 14.65 5.71
CA LEU A 102 -9.89 14.19 4.56
C LEU A 102 -10.13 12.68 4.59
N LEU A 103 -9.21 11.93 5.18
CA LEU A 103 -9.25 10.47 5.34
C LEU A 103 -8.59 10.07 6.66
N THR A 104 -8.95 8.93 7.21
CA THR A 104 -8.21 8.28 8.29
C THR A 104 -7.13 7.37 7.73
N LEU A 105 -6.08 7.07 8.53
CA LEU A 105 -5.09 6.06 8.15
C LEU A 105 -5.73 4.69 7.94
N GLU A 106 -6.79 4.39 8.69
CA GLU A 106 -7.58 3.17 8.53
C GLU A 106 -8.21 3.09 7.14
N GLU A 107 -8.92 4.13 6.71
CA GLU A 107 -9.53 4.18 5.38
C GLU A 107 -8.50 4.05 4.25
N ILE A 108 -7.36 4.71 4.39
CA ILE A 108 -6.26 4.66 3.42
C ILE A 108 -5.76 3.23 3.24
N PHE A 109 -5.57 2.49 4.34
CA PHE A 109 -4.97 1.16 4.32
C PHE A 109 -5.96 0.00 4.41
N TYR A 110 -7.27 0.29 4.48
CA TYR A 110 -8.32 -0.70 4.64
C TYR A 110 -8.17 -1.88 3.68
N SER A 111 -8.05 -1.60 2.38
CA SER A 111 -7.95 -2.63 1.33
C SER A 111 -6.75 -3.57 1.45
N ASN A 112 -5.68 -3.13 2.14
CA ASN A 112 -4.44 -3.85 2.33
C ASN A 112 -4.26 -4.40 3.75
N THR A 113 -5.25 -4.19 4.62
CA THR A 113 -5.27 -4.73 5.98
C THR A 113 -5.50 -6.24 5.93
N LEU A 114 -4.69 -6.97 6.69
CA LEU A 114 -4.80 -8.41 6.89
C LEU A 114 -5.86 -8.72 7.96
N VAL A 115 -6.66 -9.74 7.68
CA VAL A 115 -7.68 -10.27 8.60
C VAL A 115 -7.63 -11.78 8.63
N LEU A 116 -7.93 -12.32 9.81
CA LEU A 116 -8.11 -13.75 10.04
C LEU A 116 -9.60 -14.07 9.81
N THR A 117 -9.89 -14.98 8.88
CA THR A 117 -11.25 -15.47 8.65
C THR A 117 -11.63 -16.51 9.70
N GLU A 118 -12.93 -16.81 9.81
CA GLU A 118 -13.45 -17.88 10.70
C GLU A 118 -12.81 -19.25 10.45
N THR A 119 -12.40 -19.51 9.20
CA THR A 119 -11.67 -20.71 8.80
C THR A 119 -10.18 -20.71 9.21
N GLY A 120 -9.70 -19.70 9.92
CA GLY A 120 -8.29 -19.54 10.32
C GLY A 120 -7.37 -19.07 9.19
N LYS A 121 -7.90 -18.68 8.02
CA LYS A 121 -7.10 -18.19 6.88
C LYS A 121 -6.84 -16.70 7.00
N VAL A 122 -5.60 -16.28 6.77
CA VAL A 122 -5.26 -14.85 6.65
C VAL A 122 -5.50 -14.37 5.21
N THR A 123 -6.24 -13.28 5.06
CA THR A 123 -6.51 -12.65 3.76
C THR A 123 -6.49 -11.12 3.87
N LYS A 124 -6.53 -10.41 2.74
CA LYS A 124 -6.70 -8.95 2.71
C LYS A 124 -8.18 -8.59 2.71
N MET A 125 -8.56 -7.52 3.39
CA MET A 125 -9.96 -7.04 3.46
C MET A 125 -10.63 -6.90 2.09
N LYS A 126 -9.91 -6.41 1.07
CA LYS A 126 -10.46 -6.27 -0.28
C LYS A 126 -10.94 -7.59 -0.91
N ASN A 127 -10.40 -8.73 -0.47
CA ASN A 127 -10.78 -10.05 -0.99
C ASN A 127 -12.07 -10.58 -0.35
N LEU A 128 -12.55 -9.98 0.75
CA LEU A 128 -13.79 -10.38 1.41
C LEU A 128 -15.04 -9.78 0.74
N ARG A 129 -14.89 -8.69 -0.01
CA ARG A 129 -16.00 -7.97 -0.66
C ARG A 129 -16.74 -8.78 -1.73
N ALA A 130 -16.20 -9.90 -2.19
CA ALA A 130 -16.88 -10.78 -3.14
C ALA A 130 -17.87 -11.78 -2.50
N LYS A 131 -17.94 -11.88 -1.16
CA LYS A 131 -18.77 -12.89 -0.49
C LYS A 131 -19.74 -12.38 0.60
N ASN A 132 -19.51 -11.21 1.19
CA ASN A 132 -20.19 -10.84 2.45
C ASN A 132 -20.94 -9.49 2.38
N VAL A 133 -21.71 -9.23 1.33
CA VAL A 133 -22.64 -8.07 1.33
C VAL A 133 -23.84 -8.33 2.26
N GLU A 134 -24.17 -9.59 2.56
CA GLU A 134 -25.28 -9.93 3.46
C GLU A 134 -24.91 -9.88 4.96
N PHE A 135 -23.66 -10.16 5.33
CA PHE A 135 -23.30 -10.30 6.75
C PHE A 135 -23.03 -8.97 7.48
N LEU A 136 -22.58 -7.93 6.76
CA LEU A 136 -22.22 -6.65 7.38
C LEU A 136 -23.40 -5.67 7.51
N LEU A 137 -24.58 -6.03 7.01
CA LEU A 137 -25.80 -5.22 7.10
C LEU A 137 -26.91 -5.87 7.94
N SER A 138 -26.65 -7.02 8.58
CA SER A 138 -27.66 -7.77 9.34
C SER A 138 -27.63 -7.55 10.85
N GLU A 139 -26.75 -6.71 11.39
CA GLU A 139 -26.65 -6.47 12.85
C GLU A 139 -27.13 -5.07 13.31
N GLU A 140 -28.14 -4.50 12.64
CA GLU A 140 -28.93 -3.38 13.18
C GLU A 140 -30.43 -3.69 13.19
N SER A 141 -30.83 -4.84 13.75
CA SER A 141 -32.24 -5.13 14.05
C SER A 141 -32.37 -6.04 15.27
N GLN A 142 -32.10 -5.50 16.46
CA GLN A 142 -32.74 -5.90 17.71
C GLN A 142 -33.02 -4.66 18.57
#